data_AF-K1U7G8-F1
#
_entry.id   AF-K1U7G8-F1
#
_cell.length_a   1.000
_cell.length_b   1.000
_cell.length_c   1.000
_cell.angle_alpha   90.00
_cell.angle_beta   90.00
_cell.angle_gamma   90.00
#
_symmetry.space_group_name_H-M   'P 1'
#
loop_
_entity.id
_entity.type
_entity.pdbx_description
1 polymer ?
#
loop_
_entity_poly.entity_id
_entity_poly.type
_entity_poly.pdbx_seq_one_letter_code
_entity_poly.pdbx_strand_id
1 'polypeptide(L)'
;MAMSFEFLTKELGIPVEKLSVTCFAGDKDCQRDEVTASCWKKAGIPEDRIYYFGKDDNWWIAGEEGPCGPDTEMFYDTGKPKCSENCNPSCGCGKYVEIWNNVFMEFFKTKDGKYTKLKQHNVDTGLGLERMAMLLQGKETPFDTELFKPVMDKLQELAGKNDSIESRRIVSEHLRASMMIIQDGGLPSNVDRGYILRRLIRRMVRHLRKLTNQSK
;
A
#
# COMPACT_ATOMS: atom_id res chain seq x y z
N MET A 1 -11.43 13.68 -1.12
CA MET A 1 -12.34 13.11 -0.09
C MET A 1 -13.65 12.62 -0.67
N ALA A 2 -14.58 13.50 -1.08
CA ALA A 2 -15.92 13.09 -1.53
C ALA A 2 -15.90 12.03 -2.64
N MET A 3 -15.08 12.24 -3.69
CA MET A 3 -14.94 11.28 -4.79
C MET A 3 -14.43 9.92 -4.33
N SER A 4 -13.41 9.88 -3.46
CA SER A 4 -12.87 8.61 -2.94
C SER A 4 -13.90 7.86 -2.10
N PHE A 5 -14.63 8.58 -1.24
CA PHE A 5 -15.68 7.98 -0.41
C PHE A 5 -16.83 7.43 -1.26
N GLU A 6 -17.29 8.20 -2.24
CA GLU A 6 -18.34 7.79 -3.17
C GLU A 6 -17.92 6.55 -3.97
N PHE A 7 -16.69 6.52 -4.49
CA PHE A 7 -16.18 5.35 -5.20
C PHE A 7 -16.15 4.10 -4.31
N LEU A 8 -15.63 4.21 -3.07
CA LEU A 8 -15.59 3.07 -2.15
C LEU A 8 -16.99 2.57 -1.78
N THR A 9 -17.92 3.48 -1.48
CA THR A 9 -19.20 3.11 -0.87
C THR A 9 -20.31 2.86 -1.88
N LYS A 10 -20.37 3.62 -2.97
CA LYS A 10 -21.40 3.49 -4.01
C LYS A 10 -20.97 2.57 -5.15
N GLU A 11 -19.79 2.84 -5.73
CA GLU A 11 -19.33 2.09 -6.91
C GLU A 11 -18.82 0.69 -6.54
N LEU A 12 -18.01 0.60 -5.48
CA LEU A 12 -17.49 -0.68 -4.98
C LEU A 12 -18.41 -1.34 -3.94
N GLY A 13 -19.45 -0.64 -3.48
CA GLY A 13 -20.43 -1.18 -2.54
C GLY A 13 -19.86 -1.52 -1.15
N ILE A 14 -18.73 -0.92 -0.76
CA ILE A 14 -18.14 -1.18 0.55
C ILE A 14 -19.02 -0.56 1.63
N PRO A 15 -19.50 -1.34 2.61
CA PRO A 15 -20.31 -0.79 3.69
C PRO A 15 -19.52 0.25 4.48
N VAL A 16 -20.15 1.40 4.80
CA VAL A 16 -19.51 2.49 5.55
C VAL A 16 -18.97 2.00 6.89
N GLU A 17 -19.64 1.02 7.49
CA GLU A 17 -19.23 0.47 8.78
C GLU A 17 -17.94 -0.36 8.74
N LYS A 18 -17.47 -0.71 7.54
CA LYS A 18 -16.18 -1.36 7.31
C LYS A 18 -15.04 -0.38 7.13
N LEU A 19 -15.32 0.93 7.09
CA LEU A 19 -14.31 1.95 6.84
C LEU A 19 -13.90 2.65 8.14
N SER A 20 -12.59 2.75 8.33
CA SER A 20 -11.94 3.66 9.26
C SER A 20 -11.02 4.60 8.48
N VAL A 21 -10.79 5.79 9.00
CA VAL A 21 -9.97 6.80 8.32
C VAL A 21 -8.98 7.43 9.28
N THR A 22 -7.85 7.89 8.75
CA THR A 22 -6.80 8.56 9.53
C THR A 22 -6.61 9.98 9.03
N CYS A 23 -6.17 10.89 9.91
CA CYS A 23 -5.92 12.29 9.61
C CYS A 23 -4.63 12.73 10.32
N PHE A 24 -3.98 13.78 9.81
CA PHE A 24 -2.78 14.30 10.45
C PHE A 24 -3.06 14.92 11.82
N ALA A 25 -2.35 14.46 12.86
CA ALA A 25 -2.49 14.91 14.25
C ALA A 25 -1.95 16.32 14.51
N GLY A 26 -1.19 16.87 13.57
CA GLY A 26 -0.53 18.15 13.74
C GLY A 26 0.82 18.04 14.46
N ASP A 27 1.70 18.98 14.16
CA ASP A 27 2.94 19.21 14.90
C ASP A 27 3.35 20.69 14.78
N LYS A 28 4.63 20.99 15.05
CA LYS A 28 5.17 22.35 14.96
C LYS A 28 5.18 22.94 13.53
N ASP A 29 5.16 22.10 12.50
CA ASP A 29 5.29 22.54 11.10
C ASP A 29 3.92 22.68 10.41
N CYS A 30 2.94 21.87 10.81
CA CYS A 30 1.58 21.92 10.27
C CYS A 30 0.55 21.63 11.37
N GLN A 31 -0.57 22.35 11.35
CA GLN A 31 -1.64 22.17 12.33
C GLN A 31 -2.35 20.82 12.13
N ARG A 32 -3.06 20.37 13.16
CA ARG A 32 -3.92 19.20 13.09
C ARG A 32 -4.97 19.37 12.00
N ASP A 33 -5.19 18.34 11.18
CA ASP A 33 -6.11 18.41 10.05
C ASP A 33 -7.57 18.17 10.48
N GLU A 34 -8.15 19.20 11.10
CA GLU A 34 -9.55 19.20 11.52
C GLU A 34 -10.53 19.35 10.34
N VAL A 35 -10.05 19.88 9.21
CA VAL A 35 -10.87 20.06 8.00
C VAL A 35 -11.21 18.70 7.41
N THR A 36 -10.22 17.82 7.26
CA THR A 36 -10.41 16.47 6.73
C THR A 36 -11.27 15.63 7.66
N ALA A 37 -11.01 15.66 8.97
CA ALA A 37 -11.84 14.96 9.95
C ALA A 37 -13.31 15.42 9.91
N SER A 38 -13.56 16.72 9.82
CA SER A 38 -14.91 17.27 9.66
C SER A 38 -15.58 16.82 8.37
N CYS A 39 -14.83 16.73 7.27
CA CYS A 39 -15.33 16.21 5.99
C CYS A 39 -15.74 14.73 6.11
N TRP A 40 -14.93 13.90 6.78
CA TRP A 40 -15.25 12.50 7.01
C TRP A 40 -16.49 12.29 7.88
N LYS A 41 -16.61 13.07 8.95
CA LYS A 41 -17.80 13.05 9.81
C LYS A 41 -19.07 13.41 9.01
N LYS A 42 -18.99 14.44 8.15
CA LYS A 42 -20.10 14.82 7.25
C LYS A 42 -20.42 13.75 6.21
N ALA A 43 -19.42 12.99 5.74
CA ALA A 43 -19.62 11.88 4.81
C ALA A 43 -20.29 10.67 5.47
N GLY A 44 -20.30 10.59 6.81
CA GLY A 44 -20.97 9.54 7.57
C GLY A 44 -20.02 8.57 8.27
N ILE A 45 -18.71 8.84 8.29
CA ILE A 45 -17.77 8.06 9.12
C ILE A 45 -17.98 8.45 10.59
N PRO A 46 -18.25 7.48 11.49
CA PRO A 46 -18.34 7.73 12.93
C PRO A 46 -17.06 8.31 13.53
N GLU A 47 -17.19 9.17 14.54
CA GLU A 47 -16.05 9.86 15.17
C GLU A 47 -15.05 8.90 15.82
N ASP A 48 -15.51 7.77 16.35
CA ASP A 48 -14.66 6.69 16.90
C ASP A 48 -13.91 5.87 15.83
N ARG A 49 -14.10 6.22 14.55
CA ARG A 49 -13.35 5.65 13.41
C ARG A 49 -12.54 6.68 12.64
N ILE A 50 -12.45 7.90 13.15
CA ILE A 50 -11.56 8.95 12.64
C ILE A 50 -10.38 9.06 13.60
N TYR A 51 -9.24 8.52 13.18
CA TYR A 51 -8.02 8.47 13.98
C TYR A 51 -7.08 9.61 13.58
N TYR A 52 -6.23 10.02 14.51
CA TYR A 52 -5.20 11.03 14.24
C TYR A 52 -3.82 10.48 14.54
N PHE A 53 -2.92 10.56 13.57
CA PHE A 53 -1.55 10.10 13.73
C PHE A 53 -0.51 11.14 13.32
N GLY A 54 0.72 10.96 13.78
CA GLY A 54 1.83 11.89 13.52
C GLY A 54 2.39 11.76 12.11
N LYS A 55 3.54 12.39 11.86
CA LYS A 55 4.19 12.40 10.53
C LYS A 55 4.66 11.03 10.04
N ASP A 56 4.84 10.06 10.94
CA ASP A 56 5.27 8.73 10.55
C ASP A 56 4.16 7.97 9.78
N ASP A 57 2.90 8.31 10.03
CA ASP A 57 1.73 7.65 9.45
C ASP A 57 0.93 8.59 8.53
N ASN A 58 0.76 9.87 8.91
CA ASN A 58 -0.11 10.80 8.20
C ASN A 58 0.61 12.02 7.59
N TRP A 59 1.78 11.77 7.00
CA TRP A 59 2.53 12.77 6.26
C TRP A 59 3.32 12.12 5.13
N TRP A 60 2.99 12.47 3.90
CA TRP A 60 3.57 11.81 2.74
C TRP A 60 4.59 12.67 2.01
N ILE A 61 5.68 12.05 1.58
CA ILE A 61 6.67 12.60 0.68
C ILE A 61 7.26 11.49 -0.21
N ALA A 62 7.44 11.77 -1.50
CA ALA A 62 7.95 10.79 -2.47
C ALA A 62 9.44 10.42 -2.26
N GLY A 63 10.19 11.21 -1.48
CA GLY A 63 11.64 11.06 -1.31
C GLY A 63 12.21 11.96 -0.22
N GLU A 64 13.51 12.24 -0.28
CA GLU A 64 14.18 13.07 0.74
C GLU A 64 13.82 14.55 0.64
N GLU A 65 13.53 15.02 -0.58
CA GLU A 65 13.13 16.39 -0.95
C GLU A 65 11.96 16.31 -1.95
N GLY A 66 11.07 17.31 -1.92
CA GLY A 66 10.00 17.45 -2.90
C GLY A 66 8.67 17.93 -2.30
N PRO A 67 7.61 17.96 -3.13
CA PRO A 67 6.25 18.17 -2.67
C PRO A 67 5.84 17.13 -1.63
N CYS A 68 5.17 17.59 -0.57
CA CYS A 68 4.75 16.80 0.57
C CYS A 68 3.58 17.47 1.29
N GLY A 69 3.00 16.77 2.26
CA GLY A 69 2.01 17.37 3.15
C GLY A 69 1.27 16.36 4.00
N PRO A 70 0.28 16.85 4.77
CA PRO A 70 -0.61 15.97 5.50
C PRO A 70 -1.40 15.11 4.52
N ASP A 71 -1.77 13.92 4.96
CA ASP A 71 -2.61 13.04 4.18
C ASP A 71 -3.77 12.49 5.04
N THR A 72 -4.60 11.71 4.37
CA THR A 72 -5.65 10.94 5.00
C THR A 72 -5.78 9.61 4.30
N GLU A 73 -5.78 8.55 5.10
CA GLU A 73 -5.82 7.20 4.59
C GLU A 73 -7.14 6.54 4.97
N MET A 74 -7.61 5.66 4.10
CA MET A 74 -8.79 4.84 4.30
C MET A 74 -8.37 3.41 4.55
N PHE A 75 -8.95 2.82 5.59
CA PHE A 75 -8.69 1.46 6.03
C PHE A 75 -9.96 0.62 5.98
N TYR A 76 -9.82 -0.61 5.49
CA TYR A 76 -10.87 -1.61 5.50
C TYR A 76 -10.76 -2.52 6.74
N ASP A 77 -11.85 -2.68 7.48
CA ASP A 77 -11.97 -3.64 8.59
C ASP A 77 -12.24 -5.06 8.06
N THR A 78 -11.21 -5.90 8.10
CA THR A 78 -11.25 -7.29 7.62
C THR A 78 -12.15 -8.21 8.46
N GLY A 79 -12.68 -7.73 9.59
CA GLY A 79 -13.46 -8.53 10.53
C GLY A 79 -12.60 -9.35 11.49
N LYS A 80 -11.26 -9.29 11.39
CA LYS A 80 -10.39 -9.91 12.40
C LYS A 80 -10.66 -9.32 13.79
N PRO A 81 -10.55 -10.14 14.86
CA PRO A 81 -10.66 -9.64 16.22
C PRO A 81 -9.57 -8.60 16.50
N LYS A 82 -9.88 -7.66 17.40
CA LYS A 82 -8.89 -6.71 17.89
C LYS A 82 -7.73 -7.45 18.54
N CYS A 83 -6.49 -7.05 18.27
CA CYS A 83 -5.30 -7.63 18.90
C CYS A 83 -5.07 -7.12 20.34
N SER A 84 -5.71 -6.00 20.70
CA SER A 84 -5.67 -5.37 22.02
C SER A 84 -6.82 -4.37 22.14
N GLU A 85 -7.05 -3.82 23.34
CA GLU A 85 -8.04 -2.75 23.56
C GLU A 85 -7.74 -1.51 22.69
N ASN A 86 -6.46 -1.24 22.45
CA ASN A 86 -5.96 -0.10 21.66
C ASN A 86 -5.81 -0.42 20.16
N CYS A 87 -6.39 -1.52 19.67
CA CYS A 87 -6.28 -1.91 18.27
C CYS A 87 -6.95 -0.88 17.33
N ASN A 88 -6.14 -0.26 16.49
CA ASN A 88 -6.50 0.85 15.60
C ASN A 88 -5.79 0.69 14.23
N PRO A 89 -5.99 1.60 13.27
CA PRO A 89 -5.42 1.47 11.93
C PRO A 89 -3.88 1.41 11.83
N SER A 90 -3.13 1.98 12.78
CA SER A 90 -1.65 1.87 12.77
C SER A 90 -1.14 0.50 13.24
N CYS A 91 -2.04 -0.41 13.64
CA CYS A 91 -1.67 -1.76 14.05
C CYS A 91 -1.40 -2.68 12.85
N GLY A 92 -0.20 -3.28 12.79
CA GLY A 92 0.17 -4.31 11.81
C GLY A 92 -0.50 -5.69 11.99
N CYS A 93 -1.60 -5.79 12.75
CA CYS A 93 -2.28 -7.06 13.03
C CYS A 93 -3.17 -7.56 11.88
N GLY A 94 -3.40 -6.73 10.86
CA GLY A 94 -4.22 -7.03 9.69
C GLY A 94 -5.73 -6.94 9.93
N LYS A 95 -6.18 -6.43 11.09
CA LYS A 95 -7.58 -6.05 11.29
C LYS A 95 -7.98 -4.90 10.37
N TYR A 96 -7.15 -3.87 10.32
CA TYR A 96 -7.30 -2.74 9.44
C TYR A 96 -6.28 -2.88 8.32
N VAL A 97 -6.74 -2.81 7.08
CA VAL A 97 -5.87 -2.84 5.90
C VAL A 97 -6.05 -1.52 5.17
N GLU A 98 -4.96 -0.76 5.05
CA GLU A 98 -4.92 0.47 4.27
C GLU A 98 -5.23 0.15 2.80
N ILE A 99 -6.25 0.81 2.25
CA ILE A 99 -6.76 0.59 0.89
C ILE A 99 -6.53 1.79 -0.03
N TRP A 100 -6.42 2.99 0.53
CA TRP A 100 -6.27 4.22 -0.26
C TRP A 100 -5.65 5.32 0.61
N ASN A 101 -4.70 6.07 0.07
CA ASN A 101 -4.17 7.30 0.66
C ASN A 101 -4.50 8.51 -0.24
N ASN A 102 -5.00 9.60 0.36
CA ASN A 102 -5.15 10.90 -0.26
C ASN A 102 -4.19 11.91 0.40
N VAL A 103 -3.17 12.35 -0.33
CA VAL A 103 -2.17 13.32 0.11
C VAL A 103 -2.56 14.72 -0.33
N PHE A 104 -2.55 15.66 0.61
CA PHE A 104 -2.74 17.08 0.35
C PHE A 104 -1.38 17.75 0.21
N MET A 105 -0.95 17.96 -1.04
CA MET A 105 0.34 18.56 -1.36
C MET A 105 0.30 20.06 -1.04
N GLU A 106 0.72 20.41 0.17
CA GLU A 106 0.71 21.78 0.69
C GLU A 106 2.12 22.36 0.87
N PHE A 107 3.13 21.50 1.01
CA PHE A 107 4.49 21.90 1.36
C PHE A 107 5.52 21.37 0.35
N PHE A 108 6.65 22.05 0.28
CA PHE A 108 7.86 21.55 -0.34
C PHE A 108 8.91 21.35 0.76
N LYS A 109 9.43 20.14 0.91
CA LYS A 109 10.55 19.85 1.80
C LYS A 109 11.85 20.02 1.04
N THR A 110 12.73 20.90 1.50
CA THR A 110 14.07 21.08 0.93
C THR A 110 15.03 20.00 1.44
N LYS A 111 16.19 19.85 0.78
CA LYS A 111 17.26 18.93 1.23
C LYS A 111 17.71 19.17 2.68
N ASP A 112 17.68 20.42 3.13
CA ASP A 112 18.04 20.81 4.50
C ASP A 112 16.93 20.48 5.52
N GLY A 113 15.85 19.83 5.09
CA GLY A 113 14.72 19.40 5.93
C GLY A 113 13.72 20.51 6.26
N LYS A 114 13.79 21.68 5.62
CA LYS A 114 12.84 22.78 5.84
C LYS A 114 11.60 22.62 4.98
N TYR A 115 10.44 22.95 5.53
CA TYR A 115 9.17 22.98 4.82
C TYR A 115 8.81 24.40 4.40
N THR A 116 8.45 24.60 3.13
CA THR A 116 7.90 25.86 2.61
C THR A 116 6.54 25.60 1.97
N LYS A 117 5.60 26.56 2.06
CA LYS A 117 4.28 26.39 1.44
C LYS A 117 4.37 26.43 -0.08
N LEU A 118 3.66 25.51 -0.73
CA LEU A 118 3.50 25.51 -2.18
C LEU A 118 2.59 26.67 -2.63
N LYS A 119 2.86 27.23 -3.81
CA LYS A 119 1.98 28.25 -4.42
C LYS A 119 0.66 27.66 -4.88
N GLN A 120 0.68 26.42 -5.32
CA GLN A 120 -0.48 25.67 -5.80
C GLN A 120 -0.62 24.41 -4.96
N HIS A 121 -1.81 24.23 -4.38
CA HIS A 121 -2.14 23.02 -3.63
C HIS A 121 -2.69 21.99 -4.60
N ASN A 122 -2.26 20.74 -4.44
CA ASN A 122 -2.69 19.63 -5.28
C ASN A 122 -3.12 18.47 -4.39
N VAL A 123 -3.89 17.55 -4.97
CA VAL A 123 -4.24 16.28 -4.32
C VAL A 123 -3.57 15.18 -5.11
N ASP A 124 -2.78 14.36 -4.43
CA ASP A 124 -2.25 13.11 -4.96
C ASP A 124 -2.96 11.96 -4.24
N THR A 125 -3.36 10.91 -4.96
CA THR A 125 -4.06 9.79 -4.33
C THR A 125 -3.56 8.47 -4.87
N GLY A 126 -3.36 7.50 -3.99
CA GLY A 126 -2.91 6.15 -4.35
C GLY A 126 -3.83 5.08 -3.76
N LEU A 127 -4.43 4.25 -4.61
CA LEU A 127 -5.19 3.08 -4.22
C LEU A 127 -4.44 1.81 -4.66
N GLY A 128 -4.28 0.87 -3.73
CA GLY A 128 -3.64 -0.42 -4.03
C GLY A 128 -4.62 -1.37 -4.72
N LEU A 129 -4.53 -1.51 -6.04
CA LEU A 129 -5.42 -2.37 -6.84
C LEU A 129 -5.48 -3.80 -6.32
N GLU A 130 -4.33 -4.40 -6.02
CA GLU A 130 -4.24 -5.80 -5.60
C GLU A 130 -4.81 -6.02 -4.20
N ARG A 131 -4.64 -5.04 -3.29
CA ARG A 131 -5.26 -5.07 -1.96
C ARG A 131 -6.78 -4.94 -2.08
N MET A 132 -7.25 -4.01 -2.92
CA MET A 132 -8.68 -3.78 -3.11
C MET A 132 -9.36 -5.01 -3.74
N ALA A 133 -8.79 -5.55 -4.81
CA ALA A 133 -9.30 -6.76 -5.46
C ALA A 133 -9.35 -7.95 -4.50
N MET A 134 -8.30 -8.17 -3.71
CA MET A 134 -8.27 -9.20 -2.67
C MET A 134 -9.45 -9.06 -1.70
N LEU A 135 -9.67 -7.85 -1.16
CA LEU A 135 -10.72 -7.60 -0.17
C LEU A 135 -12.14 -7.76 -0.75
N LEU A 136 -12.40 -7.19 -1.93
CA LEU A 136 -13.72 -7.25 -2.57
C LEU A 136 -14.10 -8.69 -2.98
N GLN A 137 -13.11 -9.50 -3.35
CA GLN A 137 -13.32 -10.91 -3.70
C GLN A 137 -13.32 -11.85 -2.46
N GLY A 138 -13.15 -11.31 -1.25
CA GLY A 138 -13.07 -12.10 -0.03
C GLY A 138 -11.88 -13.06 0.01
N LYS A 139 -10.77 -12.72 -0.65
CA LYS A 139 -9.53 -13.51 -0.66
C LYS A 139 -8.66 -13.16 0.55
N GLU A 140 -7.83 -14.12 0.97
CA GLU A 140 -6.91 -13.91 2.11
C GLU A 140 -5.64 -13.18 1.72
N THR A 141 -5.20 -13.32 0.46
CA THR A 141 -3.97 -12.71 -0.03
C THR A 141 -4.12 -12.25 -1.49
N PRO A 142 -3.38 -11.22 -1.94
CA PRO A 142 -3.45 -10.81 -3.34
C PRO A 142 -3.04 -11.92 -4.31
N PHE A 143 -2.23 -12.87 -3.85
CA PHE A 143 -1.78 -14.02 -4.64
C PHE A 143 -2.90 -14.99 -5.05
N ASP A 144 -4.09 -14.89 -4.43
CA ASP A 144 -5.26 -15.72 -4.76
C ASP A 144 -6.20 -15.03 -5.77
N THR A 145 -5.91 -13.80 -6.15
CA THR A 145 -6.62 -13.07 -7.21
C THR A 145 -6.16 -13.53 -8.59
N GLU A 146 -6.99 -13.30 -9.60
CA GLU A 146 -6.73 -13.59 -11.01
C GLU A 146 -5.42 -13.01 -11.55
N LEU A 147 -4.92 -11.94 -10.93
CA LEU A 147 -3.65 -11.30 -11.29
C LEU A 147 -2.45 -12.21 -11.03
N PHE A 148 -2.52 -13.06 -10.01
CA PHE A 148 -1.40 -13.90 -9.56
C PHE A 148 -1.70 -15.39 -9.64
N LYS A 149 -2.96 -15.79 -9.47
CA LYS A 149 -3.37 -17.20 -9.37
C LYS A 149 -2.82 -18.08 -10.51
N PRO A 150 -2.83 -17.67 -11.79
CA PRO A 150 -2.27 -18.49 -12.86
C PRO A 150 -0.76 -18.76 -12.71
N VAL A 151 0.00 -17.74 -12.28
CA VAL A 151 1.45 -17.88 -12.04
C VAL A 151 1.70 -18.73 -10.81
N MET A 152 0.94 -18.52 -9.74
CA MET A 152 1.03 -19.28 -8.50
C MET A 152 0.73 -20.77 -8.72
N ASP A 153 -0.29 -21.08 -9.51
CA ASP A 153 -0.64 -22.45 -9.90
C ASP A 153 0.46 -23.08 -10.75
N LYS A 154 0.99 -22.33 -11.72
CA LYS A 154 2.09 -22.85 -12.53
C LYS A 154 3.35 -23.14 -11.71
N LEU A 155 3.66 -22.27 -10.75
CA LEU A 155 4.78 -22.49 -9.83
C LEU A 155 4.54 -23.68 -8.90
N GLN A 156 3.29 -23.95 -8.54
CA GLN A 156 2.92 -25.14 -7.78
C GLN A 156 3.11 -26.41 -8.61
N GLU A 157 2.69 -26.43 -9.88
CA GLU A 157 2.90 -27.56 -10.79
C GLU A 157 4.39 -27.86 -11.02
N LEU A 158 5.22 -26.82 -11.11
CA LEU A 158 6.67 -26.94 -11.30
C LEU A 158 7.41 -27.29 -10.01
N ALA A 159 6.79 -27.09 -8.85
CA ALA A 159 7.42 -27.38 -7.58
C ALA A 159 7.62 -28.90 -7.39
N GLY A 160 8.82 -29.29 -7.00
CA GLY A 160 9.13 -30.65 -6.60
C GLY A 160 8.75 -30.89 -5.14
N LYS A 161 9.51 -31.77 -4.46
CA LYS A 161 9.27 -32.11 -3.04
C LYS A 161 9.40 -30.94 -2.07
N ASN A 162 9.98 -29.82 -2.50
CA ASN A 162 10.26 -28.64 -1.67
C ASN A 162 9.29 -27.49 -1.94
N ASP A 163 8.04 -27.78 -2.30
CA ASP A 163 7.02 -26.74 -2.52
C ASP A 163 6.89 -25.83 -1.30
N SER A 164 6.93 -24.53 -1.55
CA SER A 164 6.97 -23.49 -0.53
C SER A 164 6.17 -22.30 -1.02
N ILE A 165 5.05 -22.01 -0.36
CA ILE A 165 4.20 -20.87 -0.68
C ILE A 165 4.98 -19.55 -0.67
N GLU A 166 5.90 -19.37 0.28
CA GLU A 166 6.77 -18.20 0.36
C GLU A 166 7.63 -18.07 -0.90
N SER A 167 8.26 -19.16 -1.35
CA SER A 167 9.08 -19.14 -2.56
C SER A 167 8.25 -18.88 -3.81
N ARG A 168 7.03 -19.42 -3.91
CA ARG A 168 6.12 -19.12 -5.02
C ARG A 168 5.74 -17.64 -5.06
N ARG A 169 5.39 -17.05 -3.91
CA ARG A 169 5.07 -15.61 -3.79
C ARG A 169 6.26 -14.74 -4.20
N ILE A 170 7.48 -15.07 -3.73
CA ILE A 170 8.71 -14.34 -4.09
C ILE A 170 8.98 -14.44 -5.60
N VAL A 171 8.84 -15.62 -6.20
CA VAL A 171 9.07 -15.80 -7.63
C VAL A 171 8.05 -15.02 -8.44
N SER A 172 6.76 -15.16 -8.14
CA SER A 172 5.68 -14.48 -8.85
C SER A 172 5.86 -12.96 -8.83
N GLU A 173 6.23 -12.41 -7.67
CA GLU A 173 6.30 -10.97 -7.53
C GLU A 173 7.58 -10.37 -8.16
N HIS A 174 8.71 -11.06 -8.03
CA HIS A 174 9.93 -10.64 -8.71
C HIS A 174 9.86 -10.83 -10.22
N LEU A 175 9.10 -11.81 -10.71
CA LEU A 175 8.83 -11.97 -12.14
C LEU A 175 8.11 -10.73 -12.69
N ARG A 176 6.98 -10.37 -12.08
CA ARG A 176 6.20 -9.18 -12.47
C ARG A 176 7.03 -7.90 -12.44
N ALA A 177 7.69 -7.62 -11.32
CA ALA A 177 8.54 -6.43 -11.19
C ALA A 177 9.68 -6.39 -12.22
N SER A 178 10.36 -7.52 -12.44
CA SER A 178 11.47 -7.58 -13.40
C SER A 178 10.98 -7.40 -14.83
N MET A 179 9.83 -7.98 -15.20
CA MET A 179 9.22 -7.82 -16.51
C MET A 179 8.87 -6.35 -16.79
N MET A 180 8.20 -5.67 -15.85
CA MET A 180 7.83 -4.26 -16.01
C MET A 180 9.06 -3.37 -16.17
N ILE A 181 10.09 -3.54 -15.33
CA ILE A 181 11.33 -2.75 -15.43
C ILE A 181 12.02 -2.97 -16.79
N ILE A 182 12.06 -4.21 -17.30
CA ILE A 182 12.67 -4.52 -18.60
C ILE A 182 11.85 -3.91 -19.75
N GLN A 183 10.52 -3.98 -19.67
CA GLN A 183 9.62 -3.41 -20.66
C GLN A 183 9.80 -1.88 -20.77
N ASP A 184 10.06 -1.21 -19.66
CA ASP A 184 10.35 0.24 -19.60
C ASP A 184 11.80 0.58 -20.00
N GLY A 185 12.57 -0.38 -20.53
CA GLY A 185 13.94 -0.18 -21.04
C GLY A 185 15.04 -0.35 -19.98
N GLY A 186 14.70 -0.77 -18.77
CA GLY A 186 15.68 -1.06 -17.72
C GLY A 186 16.50 -2.32 -18.02
N LEU A 187 17.82 -2.23 -17.88
CA LEU A 187 18.74 -3.35 -18.11
C LEU A 187 19.48 -3.76 -16.82
N PRO A 188 19.71 -5.05 -16.58
CA PRO A 188 20.48 -5.50 -15.42
C PRO A 188 21.93 -4.99 -15.45
N SER A 189 22.40 -4.38 -14.37
CA SER A 189 23.73 -3.75 -14.24
C SER A 189 24.39 -4.11 -12.90
N ASN A 190 25.67 -3.72 -12.73
CA ASN A 190 26.39 -3.77 -11.46
C ASN A 190 26.15 -2.51 -10.59
N VAL A 191 25.51 -1.46 -11.11
CA VAL A 191 25.30 -0.18 -10.42
C VAL A 191 23.85 0.28 -10.48
N ASP A 192 23.48 1.14 -9.54
CA ASP A 192 22.21 1.87 -9.47
C ASP A 192 20.95 1.01 -9.71
N ARG A 193 19.99 1.52 -10.48
CA ARG A 193 18.70 0.87 -10.77
C ARG A 193 18.88 -0.49 -11.46
N GLY A 194 19.88 -0.63 -12.32
CA GLY A 194 20.18 -1.90 -12.97
C GLY A 194 20.70 -2.96 -11.99
N TYR A 195 21.38 -2.57 -10.90
CA TYR A 195 21.76 -3.49 -9.82
C TYR A 195 20.54 -3.99 -9.05
N ILE A 196 19.53 -3.14 -8.83
CA ILE A 196 18.26 -3.54 -8.21
C ILE A 196 17.55 -4.59 -9.09
N LEU A 197 17.40 -4.34 -10.40
CA LEU A 197 16.82 -5.33 -11.32
C LEU A 197 17.59 -6.65 -11.29
N ARG A 198 18.93 -6.60 -11.33
CA ARG A 198 19.78 -7.79 -11.21
C ARG A 198 19.52 -8.56 -9.91
N ARG A 199 19.35 -7.87 -8.79
CA ARG A 199 19.05 -8.51 -7.49
C ARG A 199 17.69 -9.19 -7.48
N LEU A 200 16.65 -8.55 -8.05
CA LEU A 200 15.32 -9.14 -8.18
C LEU A 200 15.36 -10.44 -9.00
N ILE A 201 15.97 -10.40 -10.18
CA ILE A 201 16.13 -11.57 -11.06
C ILE A 201 16.91 -12.69 -10.35
N ARG A 202 18.04 -12.37 -9.70
CA ARG A 202 18.84 -13.39 -8.98
C ARG A 202 18.07 -14.00 -7.82
N ARG A 203 17.32 -13.20 -7.05
CA ARG A 203 16.49 -13.71 -5.96
C ARG A 203 15.37 -14.59 -6.49
N MET A 204 14.69 -14.19 -7.56
CA MET A 204 13.69 -15.01 -8.26
C MET A 204 14.27 -16.36 -8.68
N VAL A 205 15.39 -16.38 -9.43
CA VAL A 205 16.03 -17.62 -9.90
C VAL A 205 16.44 -18.52 -8.74
N ARG A 206 16.95 -17.96 -7.64
CA ARG A 206 17.30 -18.73 -6.43
C ARG A 206 16.08 -19.41 -5.83
N HIS A 207 14.95 -18.72 -5.69
CA HIS A 207 13.72 -19.33 -5.16
C HIS A 207 13.10 -20.32 -6.14
N LEU A 208 13.16 -20.06 -7.45
CA LEU A 208 12.73 -21.01 -8.45
C LEU A 208 13.54 -22.31 -8.37
N ARG A 209 14.88 -22.25 -8.26
CA ARG A 209 15.72 -23.43 -8.05
C ARG A 209 15.38 -24.18 -6.76
N LYS A 210 15.04 -23.49 -5.67
CA LYS A 210 14.59 -24.14 -4.43
C LYS A 210 13.31 -24.96 -4.65
N LEU A 211 12.34 -24.40 -5.38
CA LEU A 211 11.09 -25.07 -5.72
C LEU A 211 11.34 -26.27 -6.65
N THR A 212 12.14 -26.10 -7.69
CA THR A 212 12.29 -27.08 -8.77
C THR A 212 13.43 -28.07 -8.58
N ASN A 213 14.23 -27.98 -7.50
CA ASN A 213 15.42 -28.81 -7.28
C ASN A 213 15.08 -30.31 -7.26
N GLN A 214 15.05 -30.88 -8.45
CA GLN A 214 15.54 -32.20 -8.78
C GLN A 214 17.06 -32.14 -8.60
N SER A 215 17.58 -33.00 -7.73
CA SER A 215 18.99 -33.35 -7.70
C SER A 215 19.44 -33.69 -9.12
N LYS A 216 20.27 -32.83 -9.71
CA LYS A 216 21.21 -33.22 -10.75
C LYS A 216 22.57 -33.34 -10.11
#